data_AF-A0AAW9YGU9-F1
#
_entry.id   AF-A0AAW9YGU9-F1
#
_cell.length_a   1.000
_cell.length_b   1.000
_cell.length_c   1.000
_cell.angle_alpha   90.00
_cell.angle_beta   90.00
_cell.angle_gamma   90.00
#
_symmetry.space_group_name_H-M   'P 1'
#
loop_
_entity.id
_entity.type
_entity.pdbx_description
1 polymer ?
#
loop_
_entity_poly.entity_id
_entity_poly.type
_entity_poly.pdbx_seq_one_letter_code
_entity_poly.pdbx_strand_id
1 'polypeptide(L)'
;MNINDLWEQPIKSSGENGIFRKQDWIKEADGKLISAELLRDCAIQKSHELESIKKICDKNGVRAASSDIIKIIDIKCSANKSSILLLGYAIELLLKAGIVSLLISAPKHLLERKVKDYSHKLLNIADDLQLTLSVKERALLTSLSSYIIQETRYPLTPKSTDDYCNRSNLITLFVSDNEKFLCGVNLFHRLRKFMIDIDGTPDNPKFHSRMGMEQNGYVIFRAGGTLPPIIIIKFCDSQINSDLNTLSHVRYLLSQKNKDDMSIHSRLMEKAWVRAIFYLVDKKKGLIKIDVKP
;
A
#
# COMPACT_ATOMS: atom_id res chain seq x y z
N MET A 1 -27.38 7.11 -28.29
CA MET A 1 -26.87 6.29 -27.18
C MET A 1 -25.35 6.34 -27.24
N ASN A 2 -24.66 6.89 -26.24
CA ASN A 2 -23.24 7.19 -26.33
C ASN A 2 -22.41 5.93 -26.01
N ILE A 3 -21.43 5.60 -26.85
CA ILE A 3 -20.57 4.40 -26.72
C ILE A 3 -19.73 4.42 -25.42
N ASN A 4 -19.68 5.55 -24.72
CA ASN A 4 -18.96 5.73 -23.45
C ASN A 4 -19.61 5.09 -22.21
N ASP A 5 -20.86 4.60 -22.30
CA ASP A 5 -21.51 3.86 -21.19
C ASP A 5 -21.37 2.32 -21.31
N LEU A 6 -20.74 1.85 -22.40
CA LEU A 6 -20.36 0.45 -22.58
C LEU A 6 -19.08 0.16 -21.77
N TRP A 7 -19.27 -0.12 -20.49
CA TRP A 7 -18.34 -0.89 -19.65
C TRP A 7 -17.05 -0.15 -19.24
N GLU A 8 -17.10 0.44 -18.05
CA GLU A 8 -15.93 0.73 -17.22
C GLU A 8 -14.91 -0.43 -17.30
N GLN A 9 -13.82 -0.23 -18.06
CA GLN A 9 -12.90 -1.32 -18.41
C GLN A 9 -12.40 -2.01 -17.13
N PRO A 10 -12.62 -3.33 -16.97
CA PRO A 10 -12.13 -4.05 -15.81
C PRO A 10 -10.60 -4.17 -15.86
N ILE A 11 -9.99 -4.21 -14.67
CA ILE A 11 -8.60 -4.58 -14.51
C ILE A 11 -8.47 -6.06 -14.86
N LYS A 12 -7.66 -6.38 -15.87
CA LYS A 12 -7.37 -7.76 -16.26
C LYS A 12 -6.27 -8.34 -15.36
N SER A 13 -6.29 -9.66 -15.19
CA SER A 13 -5.24 -10.38 -14.46
C SER A 13 -3.93 -10.48 -15.24
N SER A 14 -3.97 -10.29 -16.56
CA SER A 14 -2.82 -10.30 -17.47
C SER A 14 -2.97 -9.27 -18.59
N GLY A 15 -1.86 -8.88 -19.20
CA GLY A 15 -1.83 -7.94 -20.34
C GLY A 15 -2.08 -6.46 -19.99
N GLU A 16 -2.17 -6.12 -18.70
CA GLU A 16 -2.20 -4.72 -18.23
C GLU A 16 -0.82 -4.08 -18.23
N ASN A 17 -0.76 -2.75 -18.20
CA ASN A 17 0.46 -1.96 -18.07
C ASN A 17 0.29 -0.81 -17.07
N GLY A 18 1.40 -0.29 -16.56
CA GLY A 18 1.45 0.86 -15.66
C GLY A 18 0.74 0.59 -14.33
N ILE A 19 -0.07 1.55 -13.87
CA ILE A 19 -0.75 1.45 -12.57
C ILE A 19 -1.73 0.27 -12.46
N PHE A 20 -2.14 -0.33 -13.58
CA PHE A 20 -3.03 -1.49 -13.62
C PHE A 20 -2.28 -2.83 -13.60
N ARG A 21 -0.94 -2.81 -13.66
CA ARG A 21 -0.10 -4.00 -13.68
C ARG A 21 0.69 -4.13 -12.39
N LYS A 22 0.37 -5.16 -11.59
CA LYS A 22 1.07 -5.46 -10.32
C LYS A 22 2.59 -5.46 -10.45
N GLN A 23 3.13 -6.06 -11.51
CA GLN A 23 4.57 -6.19 -11.71
C GLN A 23 5.28 -4.85 -11.92
N ASP A 24 4.61 -3.84 -12.49
CA ASP A 24 5.22 -2.53 -12.70
C ASP A 24 5.39 -1.79 -11.37
N TRP A 25 4.42 -1.90 -10.45
CA TRP A 25 4.55 -1.40 -9.08
C TRP A 25 5.69 -2.08 -8.32
N ILE A 26 5.78 -3.39 -8.43
CA ILE A 26 6.83 -4.19 -7.79
C ILE A 26 8.22 -3.77 -8.31
N LYS A 27 8.36 -3.64 -9.62
CA LYS A 27 9.63 -3.23 -10.25
C LYS A 27 10.06 -1.84 -9.77
N GLU A 28 9.12 -0.90 -9.71
CA GLU A 28 9.40 0.44 -9.19
C GLU A 28 9.78 0.39 -7.70
N ALA A 29 9.08 -0.43 -6.91
CA ALA A 29 9.36 -0.63 -5.49
C ALA A 29 10.77 -1.18 -5.24
N ASP A 30 11.17 -2.20 -5.99
CA ASP A 30 12.51 -2.80 -5.91
C ASP A 30 13.59 -1.75 -6.23
N GLY A 31 13.36 -0.90 -7.24
CA GLY A 31 14.27 0.22 -7.57
C GLY A 31 14.39 1.27 -6.46
N LYS A 32 13.29 1.58 -5.75
CA LYS A 32 13.31 2.48 -4.59
C LYS A 32 14.07 1.88 -3.41
N LEU A 33 13.93 0.58 -3.14
CA LEU A 33 14.68 -0.09 -2.08
C LEU A 33 16.19 -0.02 -2.36
N ILE A 34 16.63 -0.39 -3.57
CA ILE A 34 18.06 -0.34 -3.95
C ILE A 34 18.62 1.06 -3.71
N SER A 35 17.89 2.09 -4.14
CA SER A 35 18.29 3.48 -3.93
C SER A 35 18.36 3.85 -2.44
N ALA A 36 17.41 3.36 -1.64
CA ALA A 36 17.38 3.59 -0.20
C ALA A 36 18.58 2.97 0.53
N GLU A 37 18.98 1.76 0.12
CA GLU A 37 20.13 1.03 0.66
C GLU A 37 21.46 1.73 0.30
N LEU A 38 21.65 2.10 -0.96
CA LEU A 38 22.85 2.84 -1.40
C LEU A 38 23.04 4.15 -0.62
N LEU A 39 21.95 4.87 -0.37
CA LEU A 39 21.99 6.09 0.46
C LEU A 39 22.27 5.79 1.93
N ARG A 40 21.75 4.68 2.45
CA ARG A 40 22.06 4.26 3.83
C ARG A 40 23.55 3.95 3.97
N ASP A 41 24.12 3.21 3.03
CA ASP A 41 25.54 2.86 3.01
C ASP A 41 26.41 4.11 2.93
N CYS A 42 26.04 5.09 2.11
CA CYS A 42 26.71 6.39 2.05
C CYS A 42 26.71 7.09 3.42
N ALA A 43 25.57 7.12 4.13
CA ALA A 43 25.48 7.72 5.45
C ALA A 43 26.32 6.98 6.52
N ILE A 44 26.40 5.65 6.43
CA ILE A 44 27.25 4.83 7.30
C ILE A 44 28.73 5.13 7.03
N GLN A 45 29.15 5.16 5.76
CA GLN A 45 30.52 5.51 5.36
C GLN A 45 30.91 6.90 5.88
N LYS A 46 30.03 7.91 5.72
CA LYS A 46 30.26 9.26 6.24
C LYS A 46 30.29 9.32 7.78
N SER A 47 29.59 8.42 8.45
CA SER A 47 29.71 8.29 9.92
C SER A 47 31.09 7.78 10.34
N HIS A 48 31.62 6.77 9.64
CA HIS A 48 32.97 6.24 9.90
C HIS A 48 34.08 7.25 9.55
N GLU A 49 33.92 8.00 8.46
CA GLU A 49 34.84 9.08 8.09
C GLU A 49 34.90 10.15 9.19
N LEU A 50 33.73 10.58 9.67
CA LEU A 50 33.64 11.56 10.76
C LEU A 50 34.29 11.05 12.06
N GLU A 51 34.06 9.78 12.41
CA GLU A 51 34.68 9.17 13.60
C GLU A 51 36.21 9.08 13.47
N SER A 52 36.70 8.77 12.27
CA SER A 52 38.14 8.68 11.98
C SER A 52 38.82 10.04 12.11
N ILE A 53 38.22 11.10 11.57
CA ILE A 53 38.70 12.47 11.72
C ILE A 53 38.77 12.87 13.19
N LYS A 54 37.71 12.60 13.96
CA LYS A 54 37.68 12.88 15.41
C LYS A 54 38.84 12.19 16.14
N LYS A 55 39.06 10.89 15.90
CA LYS A 55 40.17 10.14 16.51
C LYS A 55 41.54 10.70 16.16
N ILE A 56 41.75 11.17 14.92
CA ILE A 56 43.02 11.78 14.50
C ILE A 56 43.23 13.13 15.20
N CYS A 57 42.19 13.96 15.23
CA CYS A 57 42.21 15.26 15.90
C CYS A 57 42.51 15.14 17.39
N ASP A 58 41.83 14.20 18.08
CA ASP A 58 42.03 13.95 19.50
C ASP A 58 43.46 13.48 19.80
N LYS A 59 44.03 12.61 18.96
CA LYS A 59 45.41 12.11 19.09
C LYS A 59 46.46 13.19 18.85
N ASN A 60 46.23 14.07 17.87
CA ASN A 60 47.21 15.08 17.47
C ASN A 60 47.06 16.41 18.22
N GLY A 61 46.00 16.56 19.04
CA GLY A 61 45.70 17.83 19.71
C GLY A 61 45.31 18.96 18.74
N VAL A 62 44.91 18.62 17.52
CA VAL A 62 44.57 19.58 16.45
C VAL A 62 43.08 19.52 16.16
N ARG A 63 42.41 20.68 16.09
CA ARG A 63 41.01 20.75 15.64
C ARG A 63 40.91 20.56 14.13
N ALA A 64 40.00 19.72 13.68
CA ALA A 64 39.68 19.60 12.26
C ALA A 64 39.07 20.89 11.72
N ALA A 65 39.29 21.14 10.42
CA ALA A 65 38.68 22.26 9.72
C ALA A 65 37.15 22.15 9.77
N SER A 66 36.49 23.23 10.20
CA SER A 66 35.04 23.24 10.42
C SER A 66 34.26 22.98 9.12
N SER A 67 34.77 23.45 7.98
CA SER A 67 34.14 23.28 6.66
C SER A 67 34.02 21.82 6.24
N ASP A 68 35.06 21.02 6.48
CA ASP A 68 35.09 19.61 6.07
C ASP A 68 34.17 18.76 6.95
N ILE A 69 34.16 19.04 8.25
CA ILE A 69 33.23 18.40 9.20
C ILE A 69 31.77 18.71 8.82
N ILE A 70 31.46 19.98 8.54
CA ILE A 70 30.10 20.40 8.17
C ILE A 70 29.66 19.65 6.90
N LYS A 71 30.51 19.61 5.87
CA LYS A 71 30.20 18.91 4.62
C LYS A 71 29.92 17.41 4.83
N ILE A 72 30.70 16.73 5.67
CA ILE A 72 30.49 15.30 5.99
C ILE A 72 29.15 15.11 6.71
N ILE A 73 28.84 15.96 7.69
CA ILE A 73 27.57 15.93 8.43
C ILE A 73 26.39 16.17 7.48
N ASP A 74 26.47 17.16 6.59
CA ASP A 74 25.40 17.48 5.64
C ASP A 74 25.11 16.32 4.70
N ILE A 75 26.16 15.68 4.14
CA ILE A 75 26.01 14.50 3.28
C ILE A 75 25.35 13.37 4.06
N LYS A 76 25.84 13.07 5.27
CA LYS A 76 25.28 12.02 6.13
C LYS A 76 23.80 12.26 6.42
N CYS A 77 23.44 13.46 6.88
CA CYS A 77 22.08 13.82 7.24
C CYS A 77 21.14 13.74 6.03
N SER A 78 21.57 14.27 4.88
CA SER A 78 20.82 14.20 3.63
C SER A 78 20.60 12.76 3.15
N ALA A 79 21.66 11.93 3.22
CA ALA A 79 21.61 10.53 2.81
C ALA A 79 20.68 9.71 3.71
N ASN A 80 20.75 9.87 5.04
CA ASN A 80 19.82 9.21 5.98
C ASN A 80 18.36 9.58 5.72
N LYS A 81 18.08 10.88 5.53
CA LYS A 81 16.74 11.41 5.29
C LYS A 81 16.15 10.86 3.99
N SER A 82 16.94 10.92 2.91
CA SER A 82 16.54 10.45 1.58
C SER A 82 16.38 8.93 1.54
N SER A 83 17.24 8.20 2.25
CA SER A 83 17.16 6.74 2.41
C SER A 83 15.82 6.31 3.01
N ILE A 84 15.37 6.94 4.10
CA ILE A 84 14.09 6.61 4.75
C ILE A 84 12.89 6.99 3.87
N LEU A 85 12.95 8.13 3.18
CA LEU A 85 11.90 8.53 2.26
C LEU A 85 11.70 7.49 1.15
N LEU A 86 12.80 7.04 0.53
CA LEU A 86 12.74 6.05 -0.54
C LEU A 86 12.30 4.67 -0.03
N LEU A 87 12.73 4.26 1.18
CA LEU A 87 12.23 3.04 1.81
C LEU A 87 10.71 3.11 2.06
N GLY A 88 10.22 4.26 2.52
CA GLY A 88 8.79 4.51 2.69
C GLY A 88 8.02 4.35 1.37
N TYR A 89 8.51 4.95 0.28
CA TYR A 89 7.91 4.78 -1.05
C TYR A 89 8.00 3.35 -1.56
N ALA A 90 9.11 2.65 -1.33
CA ALA A 90 9.27 1.25 -1.73
C ALA A 90 8.16 0.38 -1.10
N ILE A 91 7.93 0.54 0.20
CA ILE A 91 6.87 -0.17 0.92
C ILE A 91 5.48 0.24 0.41
N GLU A 92 5.23 1.53 0.18
CA GLU A 92 3.96 2.03 -0.35
C GLU A 92 3.62 1.40 -1.71
N LEU A 93 4.60 1.34 -2.61
CA LEU A 93 4.43 0.78 -3.95
C LEU A 93 4.11 -0.72 -3.89
N LEU A 94 4.78 -1.48 -3.02
CA LEU A 94 4.44 -2.90 -2.80
C LEU A 94 3.03 -3.08 -2.25
N LEU A 95 2.64 -2.30 -1.25
CA LEU A 95 1.28 -2.35 -0.70
C LEU A 95 0.23 -2.02 -1.76
N LYS A 96 0.47 -1.01 -2.59
CA LYS A 96 -0.41 -0.66 -3.73
C LYS A 96 -0.44 -1.75 -4.79
N ALA A 97 0.66 -2.47 -5.04
CA ALA A 97 0.67 -3.65 -5.89
C ALA A 97 -0.30 -4.73 -5.38
N GLY A 98 -0.37 -4.93 -4.06
CA GLY A 98 -1.34 -5.81 -3.43
C GLY A 98 -2.79 -5.43 -3.74
N ILE A 99 -3.09 -4.13 -3.70
CA ILE A 99 -4.43 -3.59 -4.01
C ILE A 99 -4.80 -3.83 -5.48
N VAL A 100 -3.84 -3.74 -6.41
CA VAL A 100 -4.08 -4.08 -7.82
C VAL A 100 -4.54 -5.53 -7.96
N SER A 101 -3.87 -6.46 -7.26
CA SER A 101 -4.27 -7.89 -7.27
C SER A 101 -5.60 -8.13 -6.56
N LEU A 102 -5.88 -7.39 -5.49
CA LEU A 102 -7.14 -7.45 -4.76
C LEU A 102 -8.32 -7.01 -5.63
N LEU A 103 -8.14 -5.96 -6.44
CA LEU A 103 -9.19 -5.33 -7.26
C LEU A 103 -9.25 -5.83 -8.72
N ILE A 104 -8.67 -7.00 -9.02
CA ILE A 104 -8.84 -7.64 -10.33
C ILE A 104 -10.33 -7.74 -10.67
N SER A 105 -10.67 -7.51 -11.94
CA SER A 105 -12.05 -7.45 -12.48
C SER A 105 -12.87 -6.22 -12.04
N ALA A 106 -12.38 -5.40 -11.11
CA ALA A 106 -12.97 -4.10 -10.83
C ALA A 106 -12.68 -3.10 -11.96
N PRO A 107 -13.60 -2.17 -12.21
CA PRO A 107 -13.33 -0.99 -13.03
C PRO A 107 -12.03 -0.27 -12.69
N LYS A 108 -11.25 0.06 -13.72
CA LYS A 108 -9.98 0.80 -13.58
C LYS A 108 -10.10 2.08 -12.76
N HIS A 109 -11.14 2.87 -12.98
CA HIS A 109 -11.36 4.13 -12.24
C HIS A 109 -11.52 3.95 -10.73
N LEU A 110 -11.99 2.78 -10.27
CA LEU A 110 -12.13 2.48 -8.84
C LEU A 110 -10.77 2.23 -8.20
N LEU A 111 -9.85 1.55 -8.90
CA LEU A 111 -8.47 1.41 -8.43
C LEU A 111 -7.78 2.77 -8.36
N GLU A 112 -7.88 3.59 -9.42
CA GLU A 112 -7.27 4.93 -9.44
C GLU A 112 -7.72 5.77 -8.25
N ARG A 113 -9.03 5.81 -8.00
CA ARG A 113 -9.59 6.52 -6.86
C ARG A 113 -9.13 5.93 -5.53
N LYS A 114 -9.21 4.60 -5.36
CA LYS A 114 -8.78 3.93 -4.13
C LYS A 114 -7.30 4.17 -3.82
N VAL A 115 -6.43 4.08 -4.83
CA VAL A 115 -4.99 4.38 -4.71
C VAL A 115 -4.75 5.84 -4.34
N LYS A 116 -5.52 6.77 -4.91
CA LYS A 116 -5.47 8.19 -4.56
C LYS A 116 -5.95 8.45 -3.13
N ASP A 117 -7.02 7.81 -2.70
CA ASP A 117 -7.62 7.96 -1.36
C ASP A 117 -6.69 7.43 -0.26
N TYR A 118 -5.95 6.36 -0.54
CA TYR A 118 -4.88 5.91 0.33
C TYR A 118 -3.81 6.99 0.48
N SER A 119 -3.46 7.71 -0.58
CA SER A 119 -2.33 8.63 -0.60
C SER A 119 -1.09 7.91 -0.05
N HIS A 120 -0.60 8.29 1.14
CA HIS A 120 0.54 7.66 1.84
C HIS A 120 0.13 6.97 3.17
N LYS A 121 -1.15 6.64 3.36
CA LYS A 121 -1.66 5.96 4.58
C LYS A 121 -1.32 4.47 4.55
N LEU A 122 -0.06 4.12 4.79
CA LEU A 122 0.47 2.76 4.60
C LEU A 122 -0.26 1.71 5.44
N LEU A 123 -0.57 2.05 6.69
CA LEU A 123 -1.26 1.12 7.60
C LEU A 123 -2.66 0.77 7.10
N ASN A 124 -3.41 1.74 6.56
CA ASN A 124 -4.74 1.50 5.99
C ASN A 124 -4.67 0.54 4.80
N ILE A 125 -3.63 0.65 3.95
CA ILE A 125 -3.45 -0.29 2.83
C ILE A 125 -3.16 -1.70 3.37
N ALA A 126 -2.27 -1.80 4.36
CA ALA A 126 -1.91 -3.09 4.95
C ALA A 126 -3.10 -3.77 5.66
N ASP A 127 -3.96 -3.00 6.33
CA ASP A 127 -5.16 -3.51 6.99
C ASP A 127 -6.22 -3.96 5.96
N ASP A 128 -6.40 -3.24 4.84
CA ASP A 128 -7.30 -3.68 3.76
C ASP A 128 -6.78 -4.94 3.04
N LEU A 129 -5.47 -5.17 3.03
CA LEU A 129 -4.84 -6.43 2.60
C LEU A 129 -4.84 -7.53 3.69
N GLN A 130 -5.29 -7.21 4.91
CA GLN A 130 -5.26 -8.07 6.10
C GLN A 130 -3.87 -8.67 6.39
N LEU A 131 -2.83 -7.86 6.26
CA LEU A 131 -1.47 -8.30 6.56
C LEU A 131 -1.25 -8.49 8.06
N THR A 132 -0.65 -9.62 8.43
CA THR A 132 -0.22 -9.87 9.80
C THR A 132 1.03 -9.04 10.10
N LEU A 133 0.85 -7.91 10.79
CA LEU A 133 1.93 -7.01 11.19
C LEU A 133 2.20 -7.13 12.69
N SER A 134 3.47 -7.17 13.07
CA SER A 134 3.90 -6.99 14.45
C SER A 134 3.66 -5.56 14.93
N VAL A 135 3.68 -5.35 16.25
CA VAL A 135 3.54 -4.02 16.85
C VAL A 135 4.61 -3.05 16.32
N LYS A 136 5.85 -3.53 16.17
CA LYS A 136 6.97 -2.74 15.62
C LYS A 136 6.70 -2.30 14.17
N GLU A 137 6.21 -3.21 13.33
CA GLU A 137 5.92 -2.89 11.93
C GLU A 137 4.73 -1.93 11.79
N ARG A 138 3.68 -2.07 12.61
CA ARG A 138 2.56 -1.11 12.63
C ARG A 138 3.03 0.29 13.02
N ALA A 139 3.87 0.41 14.06
CA ALA A 139 4.45 1.67 14.47
C ALA A 139 5.36 2.28 13.38
N LEU A 140 6.14 1.43 12.70
CA LEU A 140 6.98 1.84 11.58
C LEU A 140 6.15 2.39 10.41
N LEU A 141 5.12 1.67 9.95
CA LEU A 141 4.25 2.11 8.86
C LEU A 141 3.55 3.44 9.17
N THR A 142 3.11 3.61 10.42
CA THR A 142 2.51 4.87 10.89
C THR A 142 3.51 6.02 10.78
N SER A 143 4.75 5.79 11.25
CA SER A 143 5.82 6.79 11.18
C SER A 143 6.18 7.12 9.74
N LEU A 144 6.41 6.10 8.89
CA LEU A 144 6.74 6.29 7.48
C LEU A 144 5.66 7.07 6.73
N SER A 145 4.38 6.85 7.03
CA SER A 145 3.27 7.59 6.42
C SER A 145 3.39 9.11 6.63
N SER A 146 3.82 9.55 7.82
CA SER A 146 4.08 10.97 8.12
C SER A 146 5.35 11.48 7.43
N TYR A 147 6.42 10.68 7.49
CA TYR A 147 7.73 11.08 6.96
C TYR A 147 7.73 11.22 5.44
N ILE A 148 6.96 10.39 4.72
CA ILE A 148 6.78 10.50 3.28
C ILE A 148 6.09 11.81 2.88
N ILE A 149 5.22 12.39 3.72
CA ILE A 149 4.45 13.58 3.38
C ILE A 149 5.17 14.86 3.80
N GLN A 150 5.61 14.93 5.06
CA GLN A 150 5.99 16.20 5.69
C GLN A 150 7.45 16.19 6.09
N GLU A 151 7.83 15.29 6.99
CA GLU A 151 9.10 15.40 7.73
C GLU A 151 10.34 15.19 6.85
N THR A 152 10.19 14.56 5.68
CA THR A 152 11.30 14.40 4.72
C THR A 152 11.26 15.32 3.50
N ARG A 153 10.11 15.95 3.22
CA ARG A 153 9.89 16.70 1.96
C ARG A 153 9.87 18.21 2.13
N TYR A 154 9.38 18.69 3.26
CA TYR A 154 9.24 20.12 3.51
C TYR A 154 10.09 20.53 4.71
N PRO A 155 10.59 21.77 4.73
CA PRO A 155 11.13 22.36 5.95
C PRO A 155 10.09 22.34 7.08
N LEU A 156 10.57 22.25 8.32
CA LEU A 156 9.71 22.37 9.48
C LEU A 156 9.03 23.75 9.52
N THR A 157 7.76 23.78 9.91
CA THR A 157 7.05 25.01 10.29
C THR A 157 7.00 25.08 11.82
N PRO A 158 7.96 25.77 12.47
CA PRO A 158 8.05 25.77 13.92
C PRO A 158 7.11 26.78 14.56
N LYS A 159 6.66 26.48 15.78
CA LYS A 159 5.91 27.43 16.63
C LYS A 159 6.82 28.29 17.51
N SER A 160 8.03 27.81 17.78
CA SER A 160 9.09 28.50 18.53
C SER A 160 10.46 27.89 18.18
N THR A 161 11.54 28.50 18.65
CA THR A 161 12.90 27.93 18.51
C THR A 161 13.02 26.57 19.20
N ASP A 162 12.46 26.41 20.40
CA ASP A 162 12.50 25.14 21.12
C ASP A 162 11.71 24.05 20.39
N ASP A 163 10.54 24.39 19.84
CA ASP A 163 9.76 23.49 19.00
C ASP A 163 10.54 23.05 17.75
N TYR A 164 11.21 23.99 17.08
CA TYR A 164 12.07 23.69 15.93
C TYR A 164 13.17 22.68 16.30
N CYS A 165 13.94 22.97 17.35
CA CYS A 165 15.04 22.12 17.80
C CYS A 165 14.55 20.72 18.18
N ASN A 166 13.48 20.64 18.98
CA ASN A 166 12.92 19.37 19.42
C ASN A 166 12.43 18.52 18.24
N ARG A 167 11.66 19.11 17.31
CA ARG A 167 11.17 18.38 16.13
C ARG A 167 12.30 17.96 15.20
N SER A 168 13.27 18.84 14.97
CA SER A 168 14.44 18.51 14.13
C SER A 168 15.26 17.35 14.72
N ASN A 169 15.44 17.34 16.04
CA ASN A 169 16.11 16.25 16.75
C ASN A 169 15.33 14.93 16.65
N LEU A 170 14.02 14.95 16.82
CA LEU A 170 13.17 13.75 16.66
C LEU A 170 13.23 13.18 15.25
N ILE A 171 13.19 14.04 14.22
CA ILE A 171 13.36 13.64 12.82
C ILE A 171 14.72 13.00 12.63
N THR A 172 15.78 13.70 13.06
CA THR A 172 17.17 13.25 12.91
C THR A 172 17.39 11.91 13.59
N LEU A 173 16.86 11.74 14.81
CA LEU A 173 16.92 10.50 15.57
C LEU A 173 16.23 9.37 14.82
N PHE A 174 15.02 9.60 14.29
CA PHE A 174 14.29 8.60 13.52
C PHE A 174 15.03 8.23 12.23
N VAL A 175 15.47 9.20 11.42
CA VAL A 175 16.04 8.90 10.10
C VAL A 175 17.44 8.29 10.17
N SER A 176 18.15 8.56 11.26
CA SER A 176 19.49 8.03 11.50
C SER A 176 19.47 6.68 12.24
N ASP A 177 18.30 6.19 12.62
CA ASP A 177 18.15 4.92 13.33
C ASP A 177 18.28 3.73 12.36
N ASN A 178 19.36 2.97 12.52
CA ASN A 178 19.62 1.79 11.70
C ASN A 178 18.67 0.63 11.99
N GLU A 179 18.19 0.47 13.23
CA GLU A 179 17.23 -0.59 13.56
C GLU A 179 15.89 -0.34 12.87
N LYS A 180 15.43 0.91 12.84
CA LYS A 180 14.22 1.29 12.10
C LYS A 180 14.37 1.09 10.60
N PHE A 181 15.53 1.46 10.05
CA PHE A 181 15.82 1.21 8.64
C PHE A 181 15.79 -0.29 8.31
N LEU A 182 16.52 -1.10 9.08
CA LEU A 182 16.54 -2.56 8.90
C LEU A 182 15.17 -3.20 9.12
N CYS A 183 14.38 -2.71 10.07
CA CYS A 183 13.00 -3.14 10.27
C CYS A 183 12.16 -2.91 9.01
N GLY A 184 12.33 -1.76 8.34
CA GLY A 184 11.63 -1.46 7.09
C GLY A 184 12.13 -2.29 5.91
N VAL A 185 13.43 -2.56 5.80
CA VAL A 185 13.99 -3.47 4.78
C VAL A 185 13.44 -4.89 4.97
N ASN A 186 13.43 -5.40 6.20
CA ASN A 186 12.87 -6.70 6.52
C ASN A 186 11.36 -6.78 6.21
N LEU A 187 10.61 -5.72 6.56
CA LEU A 187 9.20 -5.62 6.20
C LEU A 187 9.03 -5.64 4.68
N PHE A 188 9.83 -4.87 3.93
CA PHE A 188 9.79 -4.87 2.46
C PHE A 188 9.98 -6.27 1.89
N HIS A 189 11.01 -7.01 2.30
CA HIS A 189 11.25 -8.36 1.78
C HIS A 189 10.12 -9.33 2.12
N ARG A 190 9.54 -9.21 3.32
CA ARG A 190 8.38 -10.00 3.73
C ARG A 190 7.15 -9.69 2.87
N LEU A 191 6.88 -8.42 2.62
CA LEU A 191 5.82 -7.98 1.69
C LEU A 191 6.10 -8.48 0.27
N ARG A 192 7.36 -8.42 -0.18
CA ARG A 192 7.75 -8.86 -1.52
C ARG A 192 7.51 -10.35 -1.72
N LYS A 193 7.79 -11.16 -0.69
CA LYS A 193 7.46 -12.60 -0.65
C LYS A 193 5.95 -12.81 -0.70
N PHE A 194 5.19 -12.09 0.12
CA PHE A 194 3.73 -12.12 0.08
C PHE A 194 3.17 -11.78 -1.32
N MET A 195 3.76 -10.83 -2.04
CA MET A 195 3.35 -10.47 -3.41
C MET A 195 3.56 -11.58 -4.46
N ILE A 196 4.38 -12.59 -4.17
CA ILE A 196 4.54 -13.77 -5.03
C ILE A 196 3.33 -14.68 -4.86
N ASP A 197 2.94 -14.94 -3.61
CA ASP A 197 1.85 -15.87 -3.26
C ASP A 197 0.46 -15.30 -3.56
N ILE A 198 0.36 -13.97 -3.71
CA ILE A 198 -0.90 -13.23 -3.85
C ILE A 198 -1.73 -13.60 -5.09
N ASP A 199 -1.06 -14.11 -6.11
CA ASP A 199 -1.69 -14.54 -7.37
C ASP A 199 -2.12 -16.01 -7.35
N GLY A 200 -2.01 -16.66 -6.20
CA GLY A 200 -2.36 -18.05 -5.98
C GLY A 200 -1.13 -18.91 -5.82
N THR A 201 -1.22 -19.85 -4.89
CA THR A 201 -0.30 -21.00 -4.77
C THR A 201 -1.07 -22.28 -5.13
N PRO A 202 -0.39 -23.42 -5.36
CA PRO A 202 -1.08 -24.69 -5.57
C PRO A 202 -2.11 -25.02 -4.47
N ASP A 203 -1.79 -24.70 -3.21
CA ASP A 203 -2.66 -24.95 -2.05
C ASP A 203 -3.69 -23.83 -1.79
N ASN A 204 -3.53 -22.66 -2.41
CA ASN A 204 -4.43 -21.52 -2.24
C ASN A 204 -4.64 -20.78 -3.58
N PRO A 205 -5.32 -21.40 -4.56
CA PRO A 205 -5.49 -20.83 -5.89
C PRO A 205 -6.32 -19.53 -5.84
N LYS A 206 -5.97 -18.59 -6.71
CA LYS A 206 -6.71 -17.34 -6.89
C LYS A 206 -7.90 -17.55 -7.81
N PHE A 207 -9.07 -17.11 -7.38
CA PHE A 207 -10.28 -17.03 -8.18
C PHE A 207 -10.76 -15.59 -8.25
N HIS A 208 -11.19 -15.17 -9.43
CA HIS A 208 -11.88 -13.90 -9.61
C HIS A 208 -12.98 -14.05 -10.65
N SER A 209 -14.05 -13.27 -10.51
CA SER A 209 -15.16 -13.25 -11.44
C SER A 209 -15.87 -11.90 -11.39
N ARG A 210 -16.49 -11.54 -12.51
CA ARG A 210 -17.42 -10.41 -12.61
C ARG A 210 -18.73 -10.93 -13.19
N MET A 211 -19.80 -10.73 -12.45
CA MET A 211 -21.16 -11.08 -12.85
C MET A 211 -21.92 -9.78 -13.09
N GLY A 212 -22.48 -9.64 -14.30
CA GLY A 212 -23.42 -8.56 -14.59
C GLY A 212 -24.72 -8.78 -13.83
N MET A 213 -25.30 -7.68 -13.36
CA MET A 213 -26.70 -7.63 -12.94
C MET A 213 -27.49 -6.89 -14.03
N GLU A 214 -28.80 -6.79 -13.91
CA GLU A 214 -29.60 -6.03 -14.86
C GLU A 214 -29.09 -4.58 -15.03
N GLN A 215 -29.29 -4.02 -16.23
CA GLN A 215 -28.89 -2.66 -16.58
C GLN A 215 -27.39 -2.38 -16.37
N ASN A 216 -27.05 -1.58 -15.36
CA ASN A 216 -25.70 -1.08 -15.08
C ASN A 216 -25.08 -1.67 -13.79
N GLY A 217 -25.77 -2.64 -13.16
CA GLY A 217 -25.32 -3.28 -11.93
C GLY A 217 -24.30 -4.40 -12.19
N TYR A 218 -23.49 -4.69 -11.18
CA TYR A 218 -22.58 -5.84 -11.22
C TYR A 218 -22.17 -6.29 -9.83
N VAL A 219 -21.71 -7.53 -9.76
CA VAL A 219 -20.99 -8.09 -8.61
C VAL A 219 -19.63 -8.60 -9.07
N ILE A 220 -18.58 -8.18 -8.38
CA ILE A 220 -17.22 -8.70 -8.56
C ILE A 220 -16.86 -9.50 -7.33
N PHE A 221 -16.27 -10.66 -7.56
CA PHE A 221 -15.79 -11.56 -6.53
C PHE A 221 -14.33 -11.86 -6.77
N ARG A 222 -13.53 -11.85 -5.71
CA ARG A 222 -12.14 -12.30 -5.72
C ARG A 222 -11.83 -13.03 -4.42
N ALA A 223 -11.20 -14.20 -4.50
CA ALA A 223 -10.80 -15.00 -3.35
C ALA A 223 -9.53 -15.81 -3.61
N GLY A 224 -8.87 -16.23 -2.53
CA GLY A 224 -7.65 -17.04 -2.59
C GLY A 224 -6.39 -16.20 -2.75
N GLY A 225 -5.25 -16.84 -3.04
CA GLY A 225 -3.95 -16.16 -3.17
C GLY A 225 -3.64 -15.29 -1.95
N THR A 226 -3.71 -15.90 -0.76
CA THR A 226 -3.34 -15.35 0.57
C THR A 226 -3.97 -14.03 1.02
N LEU A 227 -4.85 -13.43 0.21
CA LEU A 227 -5.60 -12.22 0.50
C LEU A 227 -7.02 -12.55 0.96
N PRO A 228 -7.68 -11.62 1.67
CA PRO A 228 -9.09 -11.75 2.00
C PRO A 228 -9.94 -11.93 0.74
N PRO A 229 -11.03 -12.71 0.83
CA PRO A 229 -12.05 -12.63 -0.19
C PRO A 229 -12.71 -11.26 -0.15
N ILE A 230 -13.01 -10.72 -1.32
CA ILE A 230 -13.73 -9.47 -1.46
C ILE A 230 -14.93 -9.66 -2.37
N ILE A 231 -15.98 -8.90 -2.07
CA ILE A 231 -17.16 -8.77 -2.91
C ILE A 231 -17.43 -7.28 -3.13
N ILE A 232 -17.41 -6.86 -4.39
CA ILE A 232 -17.71 -5.47 -4.78
C ILE A 232 -19.07 -5.46 -5.48
N ILE A 233 -19.99 -4.63 -5.02
CA ILE A 233 -21.36 -4.57 -5.52
C ILE A 233 -21.64 -3.16 -6.04
N LYS A 234 -22.09 -3.09 -7.29
CA LYS A 234 -22.77 -1.93 -7.86
C LYS A 234 -24.23 -2.32 -8.07
N PHE A 235 -25.12 -1.76 -7.25
CA PHE A 235 -26.55 -1.94 -7.45
C PHE A 235 -26.99 -1.27 -8.75
N CYS A 236 -27.93 -1.89 -9.46
CA CYS A 236 -28.55 -1.26 -10.61
C CYS A 236 -29.61 -0.25 -10.17
N ASP A 237 -29.97 0.66 -11.08
CA ASP A 237 -30.93 1.73 -10.78
C ASP A 237 -32.31 1.18 -10.38
N SER A 238 -32.75 0.05 -10.98
CA SER A 238 -34.00 -0.62 -10.59
C SER A 238 -34.01 -1.13 -9.15
N GLN A 239 -32.89 -1.67 -8.66
CA GLN A 239 -32.75 -2.12 -7.27
C GLN A 239 -32.74 -0.96 -6.29
N ILE A 240 -32.12 0.16 -6.66
CA ILE A 240 -32.11 1.37 -5.84
C ILE A 240 -33.53 1.95 -5.74
N ASN A 241 -34.25 2.05 -6.86
CA ASN A 241 -35.60 2.60 -6.90
C ASN A 241 -36.64 1.72 -6.19
N SER A 242 -36.35 0.43 -6.00
CA SER A 242 -37.24 -0.53 -5.34
C SER A 242 -36.83 -0.85 -3.90
N ASP A 243 -35.86 -0.12 -3.33
CA ASP A 243 -35.29 -0.37 -1.99
C ASP A 243 -34.76 -1.82 -1.79
N LEU A 244 -34.29 -2.46 -2.86
CA LEU A 244 -33.71 -3.81 -2.88
C LEU A 244 -32.17 -3.80 -2.87
N ASN A 245 -31.56 -2.63 -2.68
CA ASN A 245 -30.12 -2.40 -2.66
C ASN A 245 -29.45 -2.85 -1.35
N THR A 246 -29.70 -4.10 -0.94
CA THR A 246 -29.16 -4.70 0.30
C THR A 246 -28.27 -5.91 0.02
N LEU A 247 -27.28 -6.16 0.90
CA LEU A 247 -26.44 -7.36 0.81
C LEU A 247 -27.27 -8.64 0.92
N SER A 248 -28.30 -8.66 1.77
CA SER A 248 -29.19 -9.81 1.97
C SER A 248 -29.91 -10.19 0.68
N HIS A 249 -30.36 -9.19 -0.09
CA HIS A 249 -30.99 -9.43 -1.38
C HIS A 249 -30.01 -10.01 -2.40
N VAL A 250 -28.78 -9.48 -2.48
CA VAL A 250 -27.74 -10.04 -3.37
C VAL A 250 -27.39 -11.48 -2.99
N ARG A 251 -27.31 -11.78 -1.68
CA ARG A 251 -27.08 -13.15 -1.19
C ARG A 251 -28.22 -14.08 -1.59
N TYR A 252 -29.47 -13.63 -1.45
CA TYR A 252 -30.64 -14.38 -1.89
C TYR A 252 -30.57 -14.71 -3.38
N LEU A 253 -30.28 -13.72 -4.23
CA LEU A 253 -30.14 -13.91 -5.68
C LEU A 253 -29.03 -14.93 -6.02
N LEU A 254 -27.90 -14.86 -5.33
CA LEU A 254 -26.80 -15.82 -5.48
C LEU A 254 -27.23 -17.25 -5.13
N SER A 255 -27.94 -17.42 -4.01
CA SER A 255 -28.42 -18.75 -3.58
C SER A 255 -29.50 -19.30 -4.51
N GLN A 256 -30.37 -18.46 -5.11
CA GLN A 256 -31.31 -18.92 -6.14
C GLN A 256 -30.57 -19.35 -7.40
N LYS A 257 -29.61 -18.53 -7.88
CA LYS A 257 -28.76 -18.93 -9.02
C LYS A 257 -28.06 -20.27 -8.78
N ASN A 258 -27.54 -20.52 -7.59
CA ASN A 258 -26.86 -21.78 -7.28
C ASN A 258 -27.83 -22.98 -7.18
N LYS A 259 -29.13 -22.77 -7.02
CA LYS A 259 -30.13 -23.86 -7.14
C LYS A 259 -30.42 -24.19 -8.59
N ASP A 260 -30.52 -23.17 -9.44
CA ASP A 260 -30.93 -23.33 -10.83
C ASP A 260 -29.76 -23.69 -11.76
N ASP A 261 -28.63 -23.00 -11.63
CA ASP A 261 -27.44 -23.12 -12.49
C ASP A 261 -26.17 -22.70 -11.72
N MET A 262 -25.66 -23.66 -10.93
CA MET A 262 -24.46 -23.48 -10.12
C MET A 262 -23.18 -23.54 -10.96
N SER A 263 -22.49 -22.40 -11.03
CA SER A 263 -21.12 -22.33 -11.53
C SER A 263 -20.10 -22.51 -10.40
N ILE A 264 -18.86 -22.85 -10.74
CA ILE A 264 -17.74 -22.88 -9.78
C ILE A 264 -17.59 -21.52 -9.10
N HIS A 265 -17.68 -20.42 -9.85
CA HIS A 265 -17.52 -19.07 -9.32
C HIS A 265 -18.64 -18.69 -8.33
N SER A 266 -19.90 -18.97 -8.67
CA SER A 266 -21.04 -18.66 -7.81
C SER A 266 -21.05 -19.52 -6.55
N ARG A 267 -20.62 -20.79 -6.63
CA ARG A 267 -20.42 -21.66 -5.46
C ARG A 267 -19.30 -21.13 -4.54
N LEU A 268 -18.16 -20.73 -5.11
CA LEU A 268 -17.03 -20.19 -4.33
C LEU A 268 -17.38 -18.86 -3.68
N MET A 269 -18.10 -18.00 -4.38
CA MET A 269 -18.59 -16.73 -3.84
C MET A 269 -19.53 -16.94 -2.66
N GLU A 270 -20.48 -17.89 -2.76
CA GLU A 270 -21.39 -18.22 -1.66
C GLU A 270 -20.62 -18.76 -0.43
N LYS A 271 -19.65 -19.65 -0.64
CA LYS A 271 -18.78 -20.16 0.43
C LYS A 271 -17.93 -19.06 1.09
N ALA A 272 -17.47 -18.09 0.31
CA ALA A 272 -16.62 -17.01 0.81
C ALA A 272 -17.42 -15.87 1.46
N TRP A 273 -18.74 -15.83 1.29
CA TRP A 273 -19.59 -14.70 1.65
C TRP A 273 -19.42 -14.23 3.10
N VAL A 274 -19.41 -15.17 4.06
CA VAL A 274 -19.33 -14.86 5.50
C VAL A 274 -18.00 -14.20 5.89
N ARG A 275 -16.92 -14.55 5.18
CA ARG A 275 -15.56 -14.04 5.44
C ARG A 275 -15.14 -12.93 4.48
N ALA A 276 -16.03 -12.52 3.57
CA ALA A 276 -15.72 -11.54 2.55
C ALA A 276 -15.76 -10.13 3.12
N ILE A 277 -14.82 -9.30 2.65
CA ILE A 277 -14.91 -7.85 2.81
C ILE A 277 -15.83 -7.33 1.71
N PHE A 278 -16.86 -6.57 2.09
CA PHE A 278 -17.82 -6.01 1.15
C PHE A 278 -17.49 -4.56 0.81
N TYR A 279 -17.58 -4.23 -0.47
CA TYR A 279 -17.51 -2.86 -0.95
C TYR A 279 -18.75 -2.52 -1.78
N LEU A 280 -19.34 -1.36 -1.53
CA LEU A 280 -20.32 -0.75 -2.43
C LEU A 280 -19.63 0.24 -3.36
N VAL A 281 -20.07 0.24 -4.61
CA VAL A 281 -19.65 1.22 -5.60
C VAL A 281 -20.54 2.45 -5.51
N ASP A 282 -19.93 3.57 -5.13
CA ASP A 282 -20.54 4.89 -5.11
C ASP A 282 -19.92 5.75 -6.22
N LYS A 283 -20.78 6.36 -7.06
CA LYS A 283 -20.33 7.16 -8.22
C LYS A 283 -19.38 8.30 -7.80
N LYS A 284 -19.61 8.93 -6.63
CA LYS A 284 -18.82 10.06 -6.12
C LYS A 284 -17.67 9.61 -5.23
N LYS A 285 -17.89 8.64 -4.35
CA LYS A 285 -16.94 8.22 -3.31
C LYS A 285 -16.07 7.01 -3.69
N GLY A 286 -16.37 6.32 -4.79
CA GLY A 286 -15.61 5.13 -5.20
C GLY A 286 -16.04 3.88 -4.42
N LEU A 287 -15.09 3.17 -3.84
CA LEU A 287 -15.36 1.95 -3.06
C LEU A 287 -15.60 2.29 -1.58
N ILE A 288 -16.82 2.06 -1.10
CA ILE A 288 -17.20 2.21 0.31
C ILE A 288 -17.18 0.83 0.96
N LYS A 289 -16.30 0.62 1.94
CA LYS A 289 -16.25 -0.62 2.72
C LYS A 289 -17.50 -0.70 3.61
N ILE A 290 -18.15 -1.87 3.64
CA ILE A 290 -19.28 -2.13 4.54
C ILE A 290 -18.76 -2.95 5.73
N ASP A 291 -19.04 -2.46 6.93
CA ASP A 291 -18.86 -3.24 8.15
C ASP A 291 -20.05 -4.18 8.30
N VAL A 292 -19.87 -5.41 7.82
CA VAL A 292 -20.83 -6.48 8.07
C VAL A 292 -20.59 -6.97 9.49
N LYS A 293 -21.47 -6.60 10.43
CA LYS A 293 -21.45 -7.24 11.75
C LYS A 293 -21.75 -8.73 11.54
N PRO A 294 -20.95 -9.64 12.14
CA PRO A 294 -21.18 -11.08 12.02
C PRO A 294 -22.56 -11.48 12.54
#